data_AF-A0A2T0W8B9-F1
#
_entry.id   AF-A0A2T0W8B9-F1
#
_cell.length_a   1.000
_cell.length_b   1.000
_cell.length_c   1.000
_cell.angle_alpha   90.00
_cell.angle_beta   90.00
_cell.angle_gamma   90.00
#
_symmetry.space_group_name_H-M   'P 1'
#
loop_
_entity.id
_entity.type
_entity.pdbx_description
1 polymer ?
#
loop_
_entity_poly.entity_id
_entity_poly.type
_entity_poly.pdbx_seq_one_letter_code
_entity_poly.pdbx_strand_id
1 'polypeptide(L)' 'MDKKIIEETLVDRKKILEEARQHNNEAEELDTGPYVEVEFEKEIRQIELEIDDLDSKLKNL' A
#
# COMPACT_ATOMS: atom_id res chain seq x y z
N MET A 1 -14.23 -9.22 12.35
CA MET A 1 -14.27 -8.97 10.90
C MET A 1 -14.35 -10.34 10.24
N ASP A 2 -15.26 -10.55 9.28
CA ASP A 2 -15.36 -11.85 8.63
C ASP A 2 -14.13 -12.11 7.76
N LYS A 3 -13.67 -13.36 7.70
CA LYS A 3 -12.52 -13.78 6.89
C LYS A 3 -12.62 -13.26 5.44
N LYS A 4 -13.82 -13.36 4.85
CA LYS A 4 -14.11 -12.89 3.49
C LYS A 4 -13.91 -11.37 3.34
N ILE A 5 -14.30 -10.60 4.35
CA ILE A 5 -14.11 -9.13 4.35
C ILE A 5 -12.62 -8.79 4.43
N ILE A 6 -11.85 -9.53 5.23
CA ILE A 6 -10.40 -9.34 5.32
C ILE A 6 -9.74 -9.68 3.98
N GLU A 7 -10.11 -10.79 3.34
CA GLU A 7 -9.59 -11.17 2.02
C GLU A 7 -9.90 -10.12 0.93
N GLU A 8 -11.14 -9.63 0.87
CA GLU A 8 -11.53 -8.56 -0.06
C GLU A 8 -10.74 -7.27 0.21
N THR A 9 -10.63 -6.86 1.48
CA THR A 9 -9.84 -5.68 1.87
C THR A 9 -8.37 -5.84 1.49
N LEU A 10 -7.81 -7.05 1.60
CA LEU A 10 -6.42 -7.33 1.29
C LEU A 10 -6.14 -7.23 -0.21
N VAL A 11 -7.06 -7.69 -1.05
CA VAL A 11 -7.00 -7.52 -2.50
C VAL A 11 -7.05 -6.04 -2.86
N ASP A 12 -7.99 -5.29 -2.29
CA ASP A 12 -8.11 -3.85 -2.53
C ASP A 12 -6.85 -3.10 -2.11
N ARG A 13 -6.30 -3.39 -0.91
CA ARG A 13 -5.07 -2.74 -0.43
C ARG A 13 -3.86 -3.07 -1.29
N LYS A 14 -3.75 -4.29 -1.81
CA LYS A 14 -2.69 -4.66 -2.77
C LYS A 14 -2.79 -3.86 -4.07
N LYS A 15 -4.00 -3.62 -4.56
CA LYS A 15 -4.23 -2.79 -5.74
C LYS A 15 -3.81 -1.34 -5.49
N ILE A 16 -4.21 -0.76 -4.35
CA ILE A 16 -3.81 0.61 -3.97
C ILE A 16 -2.29 0.72 -3.83
N LEU A 17 -1.62 -0.30 -3.27
CA LEU A 17 -0.15 -0.34 -3.19
C LEU A 17 0.51 -0.28 -4.57
N GLU A 18 -0.05 -1.00 -5.54
CA GLU A 18 0.47 -1.02 -6.91
C GLU A 18 0.30 0.34 -7.59
N GLU A 19 -0.86 0.99 -7.42
CA GLU A 19 -1.13 2.35 -7.91
C GLU A 19 -0.18 3.38 -7.25
N ALA A 20 0.01 3.32 -5.93
CA ALA A 20 0.93 4.22 -5.21
C ALA A 20 2.38 4.05 -5.67
N ARG A 21 2.83 2.82 -5.95
CA ARG A 21 4.16 2.55 -6.50
C ARG A 21 4.32 3.09 -7.93
N GLN A 22 3.27 2.99 -8.76
CA GLN A 22 3.28 3.60 -10.09
C GLN A 22 3.42 5.12 -10.00
N HIS A 23 2.63 5.78 -9.15
CA HIS A 23 2.73 7.22 -8.95
C HIS A 23 4.10 7.64 -8.41
N ASN A 24 4.71 6.88 -7.50
CA ASN A 24 6.07 7.16 -7.01
C ASN A 24 7.10 7.09 -8.16
N ASN A 25 7.04 6.04 -8.97
CA ASN A 25 7.95 5.91 -10.11
C ASN A 25 7.75 7.03 -11.13
N GLU A 26 6.50 7.42 -11.41
CA GLU A 26 6.20 8.57 -12.28
C GLU A 26 6.75 9.87 -11.68
N ALA A 27 6.65 10.05 -10.37
CA ALA A 27 7.16 11.23 -9.66
C ALA A 27 8.70 11.31 -9.68
N GLU A 28 9.39 10.17 -9.57
CA GLU A 28 10.84 10.03 -9.75
C GLU A 28 11.24 10.35 -11.21
N GLU A 29 10.51 9.84 -12.20
CA GLU A 29 10.75 10.13 -13.62
C GLU A 29 10.55 11.62 -13.97
N LEU A 30 9.62 12.28 -13.28
CA LEU A 30 9.28 13.69 -13.49
C LEU A 30 10.17 14.66 -12.70
N ASP A 31 11.16 14.19 -11.93
CA ASP A 31 12.04 15.00 -11.08
C ASP A 31 11.24 15.96 -10.18
N THR A 32 10.16 15.45 -9.59
CA THR A 32 9.21 16.24 -8.76
C THR A 32 9.81 16.76 -7.45
N GLY A 33 11.05 16.37 -7.17
CA GLY A 33 11.84 16.82 -6.04
C GLY A 33 11.67 15.95 -4.80
N PRO A 34 12.64 16.00 -3.88
CA PRO A 34 12.79 15.03 -2.79
C PRO A 34 11.66 15.06 -1.74
N TYR A 35 10.85 16.12 -1.72
CA TYR A 35 9.71 16.20 -0.81
C TYR A 35 8.56 15.28 -1.26
N VAL A 36 8.30 15.25 -2.57
CA VAL A 36 7.21 14.48 -3.16
C VAL A 36 7.52 12.99 -3.11
N GLU A 37 8.75 12.60 -3.44
CA GLU A 37 9.25 11.22 -3.30
C GLU A 37 9.07 10.68 -1.87
N VAL A 38 9.43 11.48 -0.84
CA VAL A 38 9.29 11.08 0.57
C VAL A 38 7.82 10.92 0.99
N GLU A 39 6.88 11.70 0.43
CA GLU A 39 5.45 11.53 0.73
C GLU A 39 4.92 10.21 0.15
N PHE A 40 5.29 9.88 -1.08
CA PHE A 40 4.92 8.62 -1.71
C PHE A 40 5.55 7.41 -1.02
N GLU A 41 6.82 7.47 -0.64
CA GLU A 41 7.49 6.42 0.14
C GLU A 41 6.76 6.14 1.47
N LYS A 42 6.32 7.20 2.17
CA LYS A 42 5.55 7.06 3.41
C LYS A 42 4.19 6.43 3.18
N GLU A 43 3.48 6.84 2.12
CA GLU A 43 2.18 6.28 1.75
C GLU A 43 2.30 4.79 1.42
N ILE A 44 3.26 4.42 0.56
CA ILE A 44 3.60 3.03 0.24
C ILE A 44 3.87 2.24 1.51
N ARG A 45 4.71 2.77 2.40
CA ARG A 45 5.05 2.08 3.65
C ARG A 45 3.86 1.88 4.57
N GLN A 46 2.95 2.85 4.63
CA GLN A 46 1.73 2.72 5.43
C GLN A 46 0.83 1.62 4.88
N ILE A 47 0.63 1.56 3.55
CA ILE A 47 -0.19 0.54 2.91
C ILE A 47 0.42 -0.86 3.11
N GLU A 48 1.76 -1.00 3.05
CA GLU A 48 2.45 -2.25 3.34
C GLU A 48 2.17 -2.74 4.76
N LEU A 49 2.21 -1.86 5.75
CA LEU A 49 1.90 -2.20 7.15
C LEU A 49 0.43 -2.61 7.33
N GLU A 50 -0.50 -1.96 6.62
CA GLU A 50 -1.91 -2.36 6.62
C GLU A 50 -2.12 -3.75 6.02
N ILE A 51 -1.43 -4.07 4.93
CA ILE A 51 -1.47 -5.41 4.31
C ILE A 51 -0.91 -6.46 5.28
N ASP A 52 0.24 -6.19 5.91
CA ASP A 52 0.87 -7.11 6.86
C ASP A 52 -0.03 -7.38 8.09
N ASP A 53 -0.71 -6.35 8.59
CA ASP A 53 -1.70 -6.49 9.68
C ASP A 53 -2.92 -7.31 9.24
N LEU A 54 -3.45 -7.06 8.03
CA LEU A 54 -4.56 -7.84 7.47
C LEU A 54 -4.17 -9.32 7.24
N ASP A 55 -2.97 -9.59 6.71
CA ASP A 55 -2.44 -10.95 6.50
C ASP A 55 -2.24 -11.66 7.85
N SER A 56 -1.75 -10.94 8.87
CA SER A 56 -1.58 -11.46 10.22
C SER A 56 -2.93 -11.80 10.86
N LYS A 57 -3.95 -10.95 10.69
CA LYS A 57 -5.33 -11.22 11.14
C LYS A 57 -5.92 -12.44 10.44
N LEU A 58 -5.67 -12.61 9.14
CA LEU A 58 -6.12 -13.76 8.35
C LEU A 58 -5.50 -15.07 8.80
N LYS A 59 -4.22 -15.07 9.18
CA LYS A 59 -3.50 -16.27 9.67
C LYS A 59 -3.92 -16.69 11.08
N ASN A 60 -4.37 -15.73 11.89
CA ASN A 60 -4.80 -15.96 13.27
C ASN A 60 -6.31 -16.28 13.41
N LEU A 61 -7.05 -16.32 12.28
CA LEU A 61 -8.46 -16.71 12.17
C LEU A 61 -8.60 -18.19 11.79
#